data_AF-A0A8J5LX46-F1
#
_entry.id   AF-A0A8J5LX46-F1
#
_cell.length_a   1.000
_cell.length_b   1.000
_cell.length_c   1.000
_cell.angle_alpha   90.00
_cell.angle_beta   90.00
_cell.angle_gamma   90.00
#
_symmetry.space_group_name_H-M   'P 1'
#
loop_
_entity.id
_entity.type
_entity.pdbx_description
1 polymer ?
#
loop_
_entity_poly.entity_id
_entity_poly.type
_entity_poly.pdbx_seq_one_letter_code
_entity_poly.pdbx_strand_id
1 'polypeptide(L)'
;MKKTSRGRQRIAMEAIENAAARQVCFSNRRAGVFKKAAELSVLCGAELAVLAFSPSGKPFSFGHPSVDSVFARFLSAWPAPPRHHLLAGALVQALGQQESQLAELLEAERRRKAVLEAAIFRPWGTVADPLDADVEALGMPELGLLQRALEWVREEAAGRAEQLAF
;
A
#
# COMPACT_ATOMS: atom_id res chain seq x y z
N MET A 1 -8.13 -38.21 41.78
CA MET A 1 -7.94 -37.65 40.42
C MET A 1 -6.69 -36.78 40.40
N LYS A 2 -5.77 -36.95 39.43
CA LYS A 2 -4.56 -36.10 39.32
C LYS A 2 -4.95 -34.75 38.69
N LYS A 3 -4.46 -33.63 39.25
CA LYS A 3 -4.69 -32.29 38.66
C LYS A 3 -3.97 -32.19 37.31
N THR A 4 -4.68 -31.71 36.29
CA THR A 4 -4.19 -31.62 34.90
C THR A 4 -3.39 -30.35 34.62
N SER A 5 -3.51 -29.30 35.44
CA SER A 5 -2.75 -28.06 35.27
C SER A 5 -2.31 -27.45 36.59
N ARG A 6 -1.26 -26.63 36.52
CA ARG A 6 -0.76 -25.84 37.66
C ARG A 6 -1.66 -24.65 38.00
N GLY A 7 -2.67 -24.32 37.18
CA GLY A 7 -3.51 -23.13 37.36
C GLY A 7 -2.76 -21.82 37.15
N ARG A 8 -3.39 -20.68 37.49
CA ARG A 8 -2.78 -19.35 37.36
C ARG A 8 -1.59 -19.22 38.31
N GLN A 9 -0.41 -18.98 37.73
CA GLN A 9 0.83 -18.76 38.48
C GLN A 9 1.12 -17.27 38.62
N ARG A 10 1.73 -16.89 39.75
CA ARG A 10 2.30 -15.55 39.92
C ARG A 10 3.55 -15.44 39.04
N ILE A 11 3.70 -14.31 38.36
CA ILE A 11 4.88 -13.97 37.57
C ILE A 11 5.46 -12.63 38.05
N ALA A 12 6.73 -12.38 37.78
CA ALA A 12 7.37 -11.10 38.05
C ALA A 12 6.73 -9.97 37.21
N MET A 13 6.77 -8.74 37.73
CA MET A 13 6.24 -7.54 37.04
C MET A 13 7.35 -6.87 36.24
N GLU A 14 7.90 -7.64 35.30
CA GLU A 14 8.98 -7.23 34.39
C GLU A 14 8.65 -7.68 32.96
N ALA A 15 9.50 -7.31 32.00
CA ALA A 15 9.31 -7.73 30.62
C ALA A 15 9.47 -9.26 30.49
N ILE A 16 8.45 -9.94 29.97
CA ILE A 16 8.50 -11.38 29.69
C ILE A 16 9.49 -11.62 28.54
N GLU A 17 10.57 -12.33 28.80
CA GLU A 17 11.62 -12.60 27.81
C GLU A 17 11.13 -13.52 26.68
N ASN A 18 10.47 -14.62 27.05
CA ASN A 18 9.94 -15.60 26.09
C ASN A 18 8.87 -14.96 25.21
N ALA A 19 9.13 -14.88 23.90
CA ALA A 19 8.28 -14.19 22.93
C ALA A 19 6.86 -14.79 22.83
N ALA A 20 6.72 -16.12 22.85
CA ALA A 20 5.42 -16.79 22.78
C ALA A 20 4.60 -16.52 24.04
N ALA A 21 5.21 -16.64 25.22
CA ALA A 21 4.57 -16.32 26.49
C ALA A 21 4.18 -14.84 26.57
N ARG A 22 5.04 -13.93 26.07
CA ARG A 22 4.77 -12.49 25.99
C ARG A 22 3.56 -12.19 25.08
N GLN A 23 3.46 -12.83 23.92
CA GLN A 23 2.34 -12.66 22.99
C GLN A 23 1.00 -13.16 23.58
N VAL A 24 1.01 -14.31 24.24
CA VAL A 24 -0.18 -14.85 24.93
C VAL A 24 -0.58 -13.96 26.09
N CYS A 25 0.39 -13.51 26.90
CA CYS A 25 0.16 -12.60 28.01
C CYS A 25 -0.42 -11.26 27.54
N PHE A 26 0.14 -10.67 26.47
CA PHE A 26 -0.39 -9.47 25.84
C PHE A 26 -1.85 -9.66 25.43
N SER A 27 -2.17 -10.74 24.71
CA SER A 27 -3.52 -11.02 24.23
C SER A 27 -4.53 -11.12 25.38
N ASN A 28 -4.19 -11.86 26.43
CA ASN A 28 -5.06 -12.05 27.59
C ASN A 28 -5.19 -10.79 28.45
N ARG A 29 -4.09 -10.07 28.72
CA ARG A 29 -4.12 -8.83 29.51
C ARG A 29 -4.86 -7.72 28.78
N ARG A 30 -4.62 -7.54 27.47
CA ARG A 30 -5.33 -6.57 26.64
C ARG A 30 -6.84 -6.80 26.70
N ALA A 31 -7.29 -8.05 26.50
CA ALA A 31 -8.70 -8.39 26.58
C ALA A 31 -9.29 -8.09 27.98
N GLY A 32 -8.57 -8.44 29.05
CA GLY A 32 -8.99 -8.15 30.42
C GLY A 32 -9.08 -6.65 30.71
N VAL A 33 -8.12 -5.85 30.25
CA VAL A 33 -8.12 -4.38 30.37
C VAL A 33 -9.28 -3.78 29.60
N PHE A 34 -9.51 -4.21 28.36
CA PHE A 34 -10.63 -3.71 27.55
C PHE A 34 -11.98 -4.01 28.19
N LYS A 35 -12.14 -5.22 28.75
CA LYS A 35 -13.34 -5.57 29.51
C LYS A 35 -13.54 -4.65 30.71
N LYS A 36 -12.48 -4.37 31.48
CA LYS A 36 -12.55 -3.47 32.64
C LYS A 36 -12.85 -2.02 32.23
N ALA A 37 -12.27 -1.56 31.13
CA ALA A 37 -12.56 -0.25 30.56
C ALA A 37 -14.04 -0.12 30.16
N ALA A 38 -14.61 -1.16 29.55
CA ALA A 38 -16.04 -1.21 29.21
C ALA A 38 -16.96 -1.27 30.44
N GLU A 39 -16.59 -2.06 31.45
CA GLU A 39 -17.33 -2.08 32.73
C GLU A 39 -17.33 -0.69 33.38
N LEU A 40 -16.18 -0.02 33.44
CA LEU A 40 -16.04 1.32 34.01
C LEU A 40 -16.85 2.37 33.24
N SER A 41 -16.86 2.30 31.90
CA SER A 41 -17.62 3.27 31.11
C SER A 41 -19.11 3.17 31.37
N VAL A 42 -19.65 1.96 31.53
CA VAL A 42 -21.08 1.75 31.84
C VAL A 42 -21.39 2.09 33.30
N LEU A 43 -20.59 1.63 34.26
CA LEU A 43 -20.88 1.80 35.69
C LEU A 43 -20.77 3.25 36.15
N CYS A 44 -19.82 3.99 35.59
CA CYS A 44 -19.51 5.35 36.04
C CYS A 44 -19.89 6.42 35.01
N GLY A 45 -20.45 6.04 33.84
CA GLY A 45 -20.63 6.98 32.72
C GLY A 45 -19.30 7.57 32.24
N ALA A 46 -18.19 6.85 32.44
CA ALA A 46 -16.86 7.36 32.16
C ALA A 46 -16.57 7.31 30.65
N GLU A 47 -16.20 8.46 30.10
CA GLU A 47 -15.70 8.54 28.74
C GLU A 47 -14.17 8.34 28.73
N LEU A 48 -13.72 7.29 28.07
CA LEU A 48 -12.33 6.86 28.11
C LEU A 48 -11.93 6.13 26.83
N ALA A 49 -10.62 6.06 26.59
CA ALA A 49 -10.04 5.26 25.53
C ALA A 49 -8.78 4.54 26.03
N VAL A 50 -8.58 3.32 25.57
CA VAL A 50 -7.39 2.51 25.84
C VAL A 50 -6.77 2.11 24.51
N LEU A 51 -5.47 2.38 24.35
CA LEU A 51 -4.69 2.00 23.19
C LEU A 51 -3.59 1.01 23.62
N ALA A 52 -3.41 -0.08 22.89
CA ALA A 52 -2.41 -1.09 23.16
C ALA A 52 -1.75 -1.58 21.86
N PHE A 53 -0.42 -1.60 21.83
CA PHE A 53 0.35 -2.14 20.71
C PHE A 53 0.86 -3.54 21.04
N SER A 54 0.69 -4.50 20.14
CA SER A 54 1.31 -5.81 20.31
C SER A 54 2.84 -5.70 20.25
N PRO A 55 3.57 -6.73 20.70
CA PRO A 55 5.01 -6.83 20.45
C PRO A 55 5.40 -6.71 18.97
N SER A 56 4.48 -6.99 18.05
CA SER A 56 4.66 -6.83 16.59
C SER A 56 4.29 -5.44 16.07
N GLY A 57 3.96 -4.49 16.94
CA GLY A 57 3.54 -3.13 16.57
C GLY A 57 2.10 -2.99 16.10
N LYS A 58 1.29 -4.05 16.14
CA LYS A 58 -0.12 -3.97 15.71
C LYS A 58 -0.95 -3.21 16.75
N PRO A 59 -1.66 -2.13 16.37
CA PRO A 59 -2.49 -1.38 17.29
C PRO A 59 -3.80 -2.12 17.59
N PHE A 60 -4.30 -1.91 18.81
CA PHE A 60 -5.61 -2.32 19.27
C PHE A 60 -6.17 -1.23 20.17
N SER A 61 -7.47 -0.98 20.08
CA SER A 61 -8.10 0.08 20.85
C SER A 61 -9.47 -0.35 21.39
N PHE A 62 -9.86 0.31 22.48
CA PHE A 62 -11.21 0.36 23.00
C PHE A 62 -11.52 1.82 23.33
N GLY A 63 -12.74 2.28 23.08
CA GLY A 63 -13.14 3.64 23.43
C GLY A 63 -14.64 3.77 23.65
N HIS A 64 -15.02 4.64 24.57
CA HIS A 64 -16.40 5.03 24.84
C HIS A 64 -16.47 6.56 25.01
N PRO A 65 -17.32 7.27 24.25
CA PRO A 65 -18.26 6.76 23.24
C PRO A 65 -17.57 6.29 21.95
N SER A 66 -16.42 6.86 21.61
CA SER A 66 -15.50 6.35 20.58
C SER A 66 -14.07 6.77 20.89
N VAL A 67 -13.08 6.06 20.34
CA VAL A 67 -11.67 6.44 20.50
C VAL A 67 -11.43 7.85 19.98
N ASP A 68 -11.90 8.17 18.77
CA ASP A 68 -11.68 9.47 18.13
C ASP A 68 -12.26 10.62 18.95
N SER A 69 -13.45 10.45 19.54
CA SER A 69 -14.08 11.50 20.36
C SER A 69 -13.24 11.83 21.61
N VAL A 70 -12.74 10.80 22.28
CA VAL A 70 -11.93 10.94 23.50
C VAL A 70 -10.58 11.57 23.14
N PHE A 71 -9.97 11.16 22.04
CA PHE A 71 -8.73 11.74 21.54
C PHE A 71 -8.90 13.20 21.13
N ALA A 72 -9.95 13.54 20.39
CA ALA A 72 -10.23 14.91 19.97
C ALA A 72 -10.39 15.84 21.18
N ARG A 73 -11.14 15.41 22.20
CA ARG A 73 -11.27 16.17 23.46
C ARG A 73 -9.96 16.27 24.22
N PHE A 74 -9.18 15.19 24.30
CA PHE A 74 -7.89 15.21 24.97
C PHE A 74 -6.94 16.22 24.31
N LEU A 75 -6.89 16.24 22.97
CA LEU A 75 -6.05 17.16 22.21
C LEU A 75 -6.55 18.61 22.28
N SER A 76 -7.85 18.85 22.38
CA SER A 76 -8.40 20.21 22.52
C SER A 76 -8.27 20.76 23.94
N ALA A 77 -8.34 19.90 24.96
CA ALA A 77 -8.21 20.27 26.36
C ALA A 77 -6.76 20.36 26.85
N TRP A 78 -5.80 19.78 26.12
CA TRP A 78 -4.39 19.93 26.42
C TRP A 78 -3.93 21.32 25.97
N PRO A 79 -3.61 22.26 26.89
CA PRO A 79 -2.95 23.49 26.49
C PRO A 79 -1.60 23.08 25.92
N ALA A 80 -1.48 23.13 24.60
CA ALA A 80 -0.24 22.76 23.94
C ALA A 80 0.92 23.55 24.56
N PRO A 81 2.03 22.91 24.98
CA PRO A 81 3.27 23.65 25.04
C PRO A 81 3.47 24.27 23.63
N PRO A 82 3.78 25.57 23.54
CA PRO A 82 3.74 26.29 22.27
C PRO A 82 4.88 25.81 21.38
N ARG A 83 4.69 24.72 20.61
CA ARG A 83 5.67 24.27 19.60
C ARG A 83 5.20 23.26 18.54
N HIS A 84 4.12 22.48 18.72
CA HIS A 84 3.85 21.36 17.79
C HIS A 84 2.63 21.47 16.85
N HIS A 85 1.65 22.36 17.09
CA HIS A 85 0.47 22.44 16.21
C HIS A 85 0.75 23.13 14.86
N LEU A 86 1.64 24.13 14.82
CA LEU A 86 2.00 24.81 13.58
C LEU A 86 2.77 23.89 12.62
N LEU A 87 3.66 23.05 13.16
CA LEU A 87 4.43 22.08 12.37
C LEU A 87 3.56 20.93 11.86
N ALA A 88 2.62 20.44 12.67
CA ALA A 88 1.74 19.35 12.24
C ALA A 88 0.82 19.77 11.08
N GLY A 89 0.23 20.96 11.14
CA GLY A 89 -0.59 21.50 10.03
C GLY A 89 0.22 21.73 8.76
N ALA A 90 1.40 22.36 8.89
CA ALA A 90 2.29 22.60 7.76
C ALA A 90 2.81 21.30 7.12
N LEU A 91 3.14 20.28 7.92
CA LEU A 91 3.59 18.98 7.43
C LEU A 91 2.47 18.24 6.69
N VAL A 92 1.23 18.27 7.22
CA VAL A 92 0.06 17.66 6.55
C VAL A 92 -0.22 18.35 5.22
N GLN A 93 -0.11 19.68 5.16
CA GLN A 93 -0.27 20.43 3.90
C GLN A 93 0.86 20.12 2.90
N ALA A 94 2.11 20.04 3.36
CA ALA A 94 3.25 19.72 2.51
C ALA A 94 3.14 18.30 1.93
N LEU A 95 2.72 17.31 2.74
CA LEU A 95 2.46 15.95 2.28
C LEU A 95 1.33 15.91 1.25
N GLY A 96 0.22 16.63 1.49
CA GLY A 96 -0.87 16.72 0.52
C GLY A 96 -0.45 17.38 -0.80
N GLN A 97 0.44 18.38 -0.75
CA GLN A 97 1.02 18.99 -1.95
C GLN A 97 1.90 18.01 -2.74
N GLN A 98 2.72 17.21 -2.05
CA GLN A 98 3.54 16.17 -2.71
C GLN A 98 2.68 15.10 -3.37
N GLU A 99 1.59 14.66 -2.73
CA GLU A 99 0.66 13.69 -3.30
C GLU A 99 0.00 14.22 -4.59
N SER A 100 -0.41 15.50 -4.59
CA SER A 100 -0.96 16.14 -5.79
C SER A 100 0.05 16.22 -6.93
N GLN A 101 1.29 16.59 -6.63
CA GLN A 101 2.37 16.66 -7.63
C GLN A 101 2.67 15.30 -8.24
N LEU A 102 2.74 14.24 -7.41
CA LEU A 102 2.96 12.88 -7.89
C LEU A 102 1.80 12.37 -8.74
N ALA A 103 0.56 12.73 -8.40
CA ALA A 103 -0.62 12.37 -9.19
C ALA A 103 -0.57 13.02 -10.59
N GLU A 104 -0.21 14.30 -10.68
CA GLU A 104 -0.06 15.01 -11.96
C GLU A 104 1.03 14.38 -12.85
N LEU A 105 2.18 14.04 -12.27
CA LEU A 105 3.27 13.38 -13.01
C LEU A 105 2.83 12.00 -13.51
N LEU A 106 2.13 11.23 -12.68
CA LEU A 106 1.59 9.94 -13.08
C LEU A 106 0.56 10.07 -14.20
N GLU A 107 -0.30 11.08 -14.16
CA GLU A 107 -1.23 11.38 -15.25
C GLU A 107 -0.51 11.79 -16.53
N ALA A 108 0.54 12.61 -16.44
CA ALA A 108 1.35 12.99 -17.60
C ALA A 108 2.03 11.78 -18.24
N GLU A 109 2.61 10.88 -17.43
CA GLU A 109 3.18 9.62 -17.91
C GLU A 109 2.11 8.69 -18.53
N ARG A 110 0.91 8.61 -17.93
CA ARG A 110 -0.21 7.87 -18.52
C ARG A 110 -0.65 8.46 -19.86
N ARG A 111 -0.68 9.79 -20.00
CA ARG A 111 -1.00 10.47 -21.27
C ARG A 111 0.08 10.20 -22.32
N ARG A 112 1.37 10.26 -21.94
CA ARG A 112 2.51 9.92 -22.82
C ARG A 112 2.42 8.47 -23.29
N LYS A 113 2.17 7.55 -22.37
CA LYS A 113 1.98 6.13 -22.68
C LYS A 113 0.81 5.91 -23.64
N ALA A 114 -0.34 6.55 -23.42
CA ALA A 114 -1.49 6.42 -24.31
C ALA A 114 -1.21 6.93 -25.74
N VAL A 115 -0.46 8.03 -25.88
CA VAL A 115 -0.04 8.55 -27.20
C VAL A 115 0.91 7.57 -27.89
N LEU A 116 1.88 7.01 -27.15
CA LEU A 116 2.78 6.01 -27.69
C LEU A 116 2.04 4.71 -28.05
N GLU A 117 1.11 4.25 -27.22
CA GLU A 117 0.27 3.09 -27.54
C GLU A 117 -0.61 3.34 -28.77
N ALA A 118 -1.19 4.54 -28.92
CA ALA A 118 -1.93 4.92 -30.12
C ALA A 118 -1.03 5.06 -31.37
N ALA A 119 0.26 5.38 -31.20
CA ALA A 119 1.23 5.45 -32.29
C ALA A 119 1.77 4.06 -32.68
N ILE A 120 2.01 3.19 -31.69
CA ILE A 120 2.46 1.81 -31.85
C ILE A 120 1.32 0.94 -32.41
N PHE A 121 0.07 1.23 -32.03
CA PHE A 121 -1.13 0.62 -32.57
C PHE A 121 -1.83 1.52 -33.60
N ARG A 122 -1.07 2.28 -34.42
CA ARG A 122 -1.61 2.60 -35.74
C ARG A 122 -1.70 1.27 -36.48
N PRO A 123 -2.91 0.80 -36.86
CA PRO A 123 -2.99 -0.34 -37.76
C PRO A 123 -2.13 -0.01 -38.97
N TRP A 124 -1.41 -1.00 -39.50
CA TRP A 124 -1.07 -0.99 -40.93
C TRP A 124 -2.38 -0.83 -41.71
N GLY A 125 -2.76 0.42 -41.96
CA GLY A 125 -4.10 0.76 -42.45
C GLY A 125 -4.10 2.01 -43.33
N THR A 126 -2.93 2.55 -43.66
CA THR A 126 -2.74 3.57 -44.70
C THR A 126 -1.48 3.34 -45.55
N VAL A 127 -0.77 2.23 -45.34
CA VAL A 127 0.17 1.71 -46.32
C VAL A 127 -0.57 0.56 -46.97
N ALA A 128 -0.76 0.64 -48.29
CA ALA A 128 -1.05 -0.54 -49.10
C ALA A 128 -0.08 -1.66 -48.72
N ASP A 129 -0.48 -2.92 -48.96
CA ASP A 129 0.28 -4.14 -48.70
C ASP A 129 1.79 -3.90 -48.58
N PRO A 130 2.48 -4.32 -47.51
CA PRO A 130 3.93 -4.11 -47.34
C PRO A 130 4.77 -4.67 -48.50
N LEU A 131 4.20 -5.59 -49.28
CA LEU A 131 4.77 -6.17 -50.50
C LEU A 131 4.58 -5.29 -51.74
N ASP A 132 3.67 -4.32 -51.67
CA ASP A 132 3.33 -3.32 -52.71
C ASP A 132 3.82 -1.91 -52.35
N ALA A 133 4.60 -1.76 -51.27
CA ALA A 133 5.15 -0.47 -50.87
C ALA A 133 6.24 0.00 -51.85
N ASP A 134 6.07 1.20 -52.41
CA ASP A 134 7.11 1.85 -53.21
C ASP A 134 8.28 2.29 -52.30
N VAL A 135 9.35 1.49 -52.33
CA VAL A 135 10.53 1.67 -51.46
C VAL A 135 11.25 2.99 -51.74
N GLU A 136 11.16 3.53 -52.95
CA GLU A 136 11.81 4.80 -53.31
C GLU A 136 11.07 6.02 -52.74
N ALA A 137 9.78 5.86 -52.39
CA ALA A 137 8.97 6.92 -51.80
C ALA A 137 9.03 6.99 -50.26
N LEU A 138 9.75 6.06 -49.60
CA LEU A 138 9.83 6.00 -48.14
C LEU A 138 10.95 6.88 -47.57
N GLY A 139 10.65 7.60 -46.48
CA GLY A 139 11.64 8.33 -45.70
C GLY A 139 12.52 7.42 -44.83
N MET A 140 13.60 7.97 -44.29
CA MET A 140 14.55 7.24 -43.43
C MET A 140 13.93 6.56 -42.20
N PRO A 141 13.01 7.19 -41.43
CA PRO A 141 12.39 6.50 -40.29
C PRO A 141 11.42 5.39 -40.73
N GLU A 142 10.75 5.54 -41.88
CA GLU A 142 9.89 4.53 -42.47
C GLU A 142 10.68 3.32 -42.99
N LEU A 143 11.84 3.56 -43.61
CA LEU A 143 12.79 2.51 -44.03
C LEU A 143 13.31 1.69 -42.83
N GLY A 144 13.59 2.34 -41.70
CA GLY A 144 14.01 1.66 -40.47
C GLY A 144 12.90 0.82 -39.82
N LEU A 145 11.63 1.13 -40.07
CA LEU A 145 10.49 0.30 -39.65
C LEU A 145 10.35 -0.91 -40.58
N LEU A 146 10.48 -0.70 -41.90
CA LEU A 146 10.42 -1.77 -42.90
C LEU A 146 11.54 -2.80 -42.71
N GLN A 147 12.78 -2.35 -42.45
CA GLN A 147 13.91 -3.24 -42.20
C GLN A 147 13.64 -4.19 -41.01
N ARG A 148 13.18 -3.63 -39.88
CA ARG A 148 12.88 -4.43 -38.68
C ARG A 148 11.75 -5.41 -38.91
N ALA A 149 10.72 -5.03 -39.67
CA ALA A 149 9.63 -5.92 -40.04
C ALA A 149 10.12 -7.09 -40.92
N LEU A 150 10.97 -6.83 -41.91
CA LEU A 150 11.56 -7.88 -42.77
C LEU A 150 12.50 -8.80 -42.00
N GLU A 151 13.30 -8.26 -41.08
CA GLU A 151 14.15 -9.07 -40.18
C GLU A 151 13.30 -9.99 -39.30
N TRP A 152 12.18 -9.50 -38.76
CA TRP A 152 11.24 -10.31 -37.99
C TRP A 152 10.62 -11.44 -38.84
N VAL A 153 10.14 -11.13 -40.05
CA VAL A 153 9.58 -12.16 -40.96
C VAL A 153 10.63 -13.20 -41.32
N ARG A 154 11.89 -12.78 -41.54
CA ARG A 154 13.00 -13.69 -41.83
C ARG A 154 13.27 -14.64 -40.66
N GLU A 155 13.29 -14.13 -39.43
CA GLU A 155 13.51 -14.94 -38.23
C GLU A 155 12.37 -15.93 -37.97
N GLU A 156 11.12 -15.48 -38.12
CA GLU A 156 9.94 -16.33 -37.95
C GLU A 156 9.87 -17.42 -39.03
N ALA A 157 10.19 -17.08 -40.29
CA ALA A 157 10.27 -18.04 -41.39
C ALA A 157 11.41 -19.05 -41.18
N ALA A 158 12.58 -18.61 -40.70
CA ALA A 158 13.69 -19.49 -40.37
C ALA A 158 13.33 -20.47 -39.24
N GLY A 159 12.69 -19.99 -38.18
CA GLY A 159 12.24 -20.84 -37.07
C GLY A 159 11.20 -21.88 -37.50
N ARG A 160 10.31 -21.55 -38.45
CA ARG A 160 9.34 -22.52 -39.01
C ARG A 160 9.95 -23.46 -40.04
N ALA A 161 10.96 -23.04 -40.79
CA ALA A 161 11.68 -23.91 -41.72
C ALA A 161 12.40 -25.04 -40.97
N GLU A 162 12.95 -24.77 -39.78
CA GLU A 162 13.55 -25.79 -38.91
C GLU A 162 12.53 -26.81 -38.39
N GLN A 163 11.27 -26.41 -38.19
CA GLN A 163 10.18 -27.32 -37.79
C GLN A 163 9.72 -28.26 -38.91
N LEU A 164 10.03 -27.93 -40.17
CA LEU A 164 9.71 -28.75 -41.35
C LEU A 164 10.86 -29.70 -41.76
N ALA A 165 11.99 -29.67 -41.06
CA ALA A 165 13.20 -30.44 -41.38
C ALA A 165 13.30 -31.81 -40.66
N PHE A 166 12.18 -32.36 -40.16
CA PHE A 166 12.07 -33.72 -39.62
C PHE A 166 10.99 -34.54 -40.34
#